data_AF-A0A923XZD5-F1
#
_entry.id   AF-A0A923XZD5-F1
#
_cell.length_a   1.000
_cell.length_b   1.000
_cell.length_c   1.000
_cell.angle_alpha   90.00
_cell.angle_beta   90.00
_cell.angle_gamma   90.00
#
_symmetry.space_group_name_H-M   'P 1'
#
loop_
_entity.id
_entity.type
_entity.pdbx_description
1 polymer ?
#
loop_
_entity_poly.entity_id
_entity_poly.type
_entity_poly.pdbx_seq_one_letter_code
_entity_poly.pdbx_strand_id
1 'polypeptide(L)' 'MNHSAVKPSPFTLRVAEGVLDDLRERLARTRWPDQPADQQPWLTGTPVDYLQDLVAHWRTGFDWR' A
#
# COMPACT_ATOMS: atom_id res chain seq x y z
N MET A 1 17.15 1.61 42.21
CA MET A 1 16.03 1.54 41.25
C MET A 1 16.19 0.24 40.47
N ASN A 2 15.31 -0.74 40.67
CA ASN A 2 15.36 -2.00 39.91
C ASN A 2 14.70 -1.77 38.56
N HIS A 3 15.47 -1.89 37.48
CA HIS A 3 14.92 -2.00 36.13
C HIS A 3 14.59 -3.47 35.91
N SER A 4 13.30 -3.83 35.97
CA SER A 4 12.87 -5.13 35.47
C SER A 4 13.12 -5.14 33.96
N ALA A 5 14.02 -6.02 33.50
CA ALA A 5 14.27 -6.22 32.08
C ALA A 5 13.05 -6.86 31.43
N VAL A 6 12.40 -6.15 30.51
CA VAL A 6 11.31 -6.70 29.69
C VAL A 6 11.93 -7.73 28.74
N LYS A 7 11.48 -8.99 28.82
CA LYS A 7 11.83 -10.01 27.83
C LYS A 7 11.00 -9.79 26.55
N PRO A 8 11.62 -9.76 25.37
CA PRO A 8 10.87 -9.68 24.13
C PRO A 8 10.05 -10.96 23.94
N SER A 9 8.81 -10.81 23.47
CA SER A 9 7.94 -11.91 23.07
C SER A 9 8.00 -12.12 21.55
N PRO A 10 7.94 -13.37 21.06
CA PRO A 10 7.83 -13.63 19.63
C PRO A 10 6.59 -12.98 19.01
N PHE A 11 6.75 -12.45 17.80
CA PHE A 11 5.65 -11.91 16.99
C PHE A 11 5.51 -12.73 15.71
N THR A 12 4.28 -13.05 15.34
CA THR A 12 3.95 -13.71 14.07
C THR A 12 2.96 -12.83 13.33
N LEU A 13 3.34 -12.35 12.15
CA LEU A 13 2.44 -11.61 11.28
C LEU A 13 1.33 -12.55 10.80
N ARG A 14 0.08 -12.17 11.04
CA ARG A 14 -1.11 -12.87 10.52
C ARG A 14 -2.02 -11.83 9.92
N VAL A 15 -2.16 -11.87 8.60
CA VAL A 15 -3.12 -11.04 7.86
C VAL A 15 -4.33 -11.92 7.56
N ALA A 16 -5.50 -11.51 8.01
CA ALA A 16 -6.73 -12.24 7.73
C ALA A 16 -7.11 -12.11 6.26
N GLU A 17 -7.68 -13.16 5.67
CA GLU A 17 -8.09 -13.15 4.25
C GLU A 17 -9.03 -12.01 3.90
N GLY A 18 -10.00 -11.72 4.78
CA GLY A 18 -10.92 -10.61 4.58
C GLY A 18 -10.24 -9.24 4.46
N VAL A 19 -9.04 -9.06 5.03
CA VAL A 19 -8.24 -7.84 4.84
C VAL A 19 -7.66 -7.77 3.43
N LEU A 20 -7.21 -8.91 2.89
CA LEU A 20 -6.70 -8.97 1.52
C LEU A 20 -7.83 -8.82 0.49
N ASP A 21 -9.02 -9.33 0.79
CA ASP A 21 -10.19 -9.17 -0.06
C ASP A 21 -10.66 -7.71 -0.08
N ASP A 22 -10.76 -7.04 1.08
CA ASP A 22 -11.04 -5.61 1.15
C ASP A 22 -10.00 -4.78 0.39
N LEU A 23 -8.71 -5.12 0.55
CA LEU A 23 -7.63 -4.45 -0.18
C LEU A 23 -7.85 -4.53 -1.70
N ARG A 24 -8.13 -5.73 -2.23
CA ARG A 24 -8.38 -5.95 -3.67
C ARG A 24 -9.56 -5.14 -4.16
N GLU A 25 -10.66 -5.11 -3.41
CA GLU A 25 -11.86 -4.34 -3.76
C GLU A 25 -11.59 -2.83 -3.75
N ARG A 26 -10.81 -2.33 -2.80
CA ARG A 26 -10.47 -0.90 -2.71
C ARG A 26 -9.56 -0.47 -3.85
N LEU A 27 -8.52 -1.26 -4.14
CA LEU A 27 -7.65 -1.02 -5.29
C LEU A 27 -8.44 -1.07 -6.62
N ALA A 28 -9.47 -1.93 -6.71
CA ALA A 28 -10.33 -2.01 -7.88
C ALA A 28 -11.25 -0.80 -8.10
N ARG A 29 -11.58 -0.09 -7.02
CA ARG A 29 -12.46 1.08 -7.03
C ARG A 29 -11.70 2.41 -6.96
N THR A 30 -10.37 2.40 -7.14
CA THR A 30 -9.55 3.61 -7.14
C THR A 30 -10.07 4.62 -8.16
N ARG A 31 -10.28 5.85 -7.70
CA ARG A 31 -10.64 7.00 -8.54
C ARG A 31 -9.39 7.80 -8.79
N TRP A 32 -9.12 8.13 -10.05
CA TRP A 32 -7.92 8.84 -10.45
C TRP A 32 -8.18 10.34 -10.52
N PRO A 33 -7.31 11.17 -9.94
CA PRO A 33 -7.38 12.61 -10.14
C PRO A 33 -6.87 12.97 -11.53
N ASP A 34 -7.25 14.14 -12.02
CA ASP A 34 -6.62 14.74 -13.20
C ASP A 34 -5.18 15.17 -12.87
N GLN A 35 -4.29 15.08 -13.85
CA GLN A 35 -2.93 15.59 -13.75
C GLN A 35 -2.77 16.84 -14.62
N PRO A 36 -2.19 17.94 -14.09
CA PRO A 36 -1.89 19.11 -14.90
C PRO A 36 -0.97 18.76 -16.08
N ALA A 37 -1.31 19.27 -17.26
CA ALA A 37 -0.47 19.12 -18.44
C ALA A 37 0.88 19.83 -18.26
N ASP A 38 1.91 19.32 -18.95
CA ASP A 38 3.24 19.93 -19.07
C ASP A 38 4.02 20.17 -17.76
N GLN A 39 3.62 19.52 -16.66
CA GLN A 39 4.41 19.51 -15.44
C GLN A 39 5.49 18.43 -15.45
N GLN A 40 6.65 18.79 -14.91
CA GLN A 40 7.72 17.82 -14.67
C GLN A 40 7.22 16.75 -13.67
N PRO A 41 7.48 15.46 -13.93
CA PRO A 41 7.14 14.40 -12.98
C PRO A 41 7.64 14.72 -11.58
N TRP A 42 6.86 14.37 -10.57
CA TRP A 42 7.20 14.54 -9.14
C TRP A 42 7.20 15.96 -8.58
N LEU A 43 7.02 17.00 -9.41
CA LEU A 43 7.03 18.39 -8.93
C LEU A 43 5.90 18.68 -7.93
N THR A 44 4.74 18.07 -8.12
CA THR A 44 3.52 18.29 -7.31
C THR A 44 3.05 17.02 -6.58
N GLY A 45 3.93 16.03 -6.46
CA GLY A 45 3.62 14.72 -5.88
C GLY A 45 3.67 13.59 -6.91
N THR A 46 3.17 12.42 -6.53
CA THR A 46 3.25 11.20 -7.35
C THR A 46 2.53 11.39 -8.70
N PRO A 47 3.19 11.10 -9.82
CA PRO A 47 2.55 11.05 -11.13
C PRO A 47 1.40 10.02 -11.16
N VAL A 48 0.27 10.39 -11.76
CA VAL A 48 -0.95 9.58 -11.81
C VAL A 48 -0.72 8.28 -12.58
N ASP A 49 0.04 8.34 -13.68
CA ASP A 49 0.44 7.18 -14.49
C ASP A 49 1.28 6.18 -13.67
N TYR A 50 2.29 6.66 -12.96
CA TYR A 50 3.09 5.81 -12.07
C TYR A 50 2.23 5.13 -11.00
N LEU A 51 1.30 5.87 -10.38
CA LEU A 51 0.42 5.30 -9.36
C LEU A 51 -0.57 4.30 -9.95
N GLN A 52 -1.05 4.52 -11.19
CA GLN A 52 -1.87 3.55 -11.92
C GLN A 52 -1.13 2.24 -12.14
N ASP A 53 0.13 2.29 -12.57
CA ASP A 53 0.97 1.11 -12.77
C ASP A 53 1.21 0.35 -11.45
N LEU A 54 1.51 1.09 -10.38
CA LEU A 54 1.69 0.49 -9.05
C LEU A 54 0.40 -0.20 -8.55
N VAL A 55 -0.75 0.47 -8.68
CA VAL A 55 -2.04 -0.11 -8.30
C VAL A 55 -2.37 -1.32 -9.15
N ALA A 56 -2.07 -1.30 -10.45
CA ALA A 56 -2.25 -2.47 -11.31
C ALA A 56 -1.39 -3.65 -10.81
N HIS A 57 -0.11 -3.40 -10.52
CA HIS A 57 0.79 -4.43 -9.98
C HIS A 57 0.28 -5.01 -8.66
N TRP A 58 -0.14 -4.18 -7.70
CA TRP A 58 -0.66 -4.66 -6.41
C TRP A 58 -1.99 -5.42 -6.51
N ARG A 59 -2.79 -5.16 -7.53
CA ARG A 59 -4.06 -5.86 -7.74
C ARG A 59 -3.87 -7.25 -8.31
N THR A 60 -2.92 -7.43 -9.24
CA THR A 60 -2.87 -8.63 -10.07
C THR A 60 -1.51 -9.30 -10.15
N GLY A 61 -0.43 -8.58 -9.84
CA GLY A 61 0.94 -9.07 -9.98
C GLY A 61 1.66 -9.36 -8.67
N PHE A 62 1.19 -8.80 -7.55
CA PHE A 62 1.78 -9.01 -6.24
C PHE A 62 1.03 -10.09 -5.45
N ASP A 63 1.77 -11.08 -4.94
CA ASP A 63 1.24 -12.06 -4.00
C ASP A 63 1.36 -11.50 -2.57
N TRP A 64 0.21 -11.36 -1.91
CA TRP A 64 0.12 -10.82 -0.55
C TRP A 64 0.26 -11.89 0.54
N ARG A 65 0.41 -13.17 0.17
CA ARG A 65 0.56 -14.30 1.11
C ARG A 65 2.01 -14.74 1.32
#